data_AF-A0A0A0KLG2-F1
#
_entry.id   AF-A0A0A0KLG2-F1
#
_cell.length_a   1.000
_cell.length_b   1.000
_cell.length_c   1.000
_cell.angle_alpha   90.00
_cell.angle_beta   90.00
_cell.angle_gamma   90.00
#
_symmetry.space_group_name_H-M   'P 1'
#
loop_
_entity.id
_entity.type
_entity.pdbx_description
1 polymer ?
#
loop_
_entity_poly.entity_id
_entity_poly.type
_entity_poly.pdbx_seq_one_letter_code
_entity_poly.pdbx_strand_id
1 'polypeptide(L)'
;MYVSSMRKSFKDSLKVLEADIQHANTLASEFPGEYDGPCLQMRMSYSPAAHLFLFLVQWTDCHLAGALGLLRILIYKVYVDGTTTMSTHERKASIREFYAVIYPSLLQLQRGVTDTEDKKQKAVCMERYRRRDDEECIQRSDADIEREEECGICMETTSKVVLPNCNHALCLKCYREWRTRSQSCPFCRDSLKRVNSGDLWVFTDNRDIVDMATVTRENLKRLFKYIDKLPTIVPDSLFDAYDTHLR
;
A
#
# COMPACT_ATOMS: atom_id res chain seq x y z
N MET A 1 -16.87 26.01 21.90
CA MET A 1 -17.97 25.04 22.03
C MET A 1 -17.34 23.66 22.14
N TYR A 2 -17.38 23.05 23.32
CA TYR A 2 -16.98 21.67 23.51
C TYR A 2 -17.91 20.80 22.67
N VAL A 3 -17.40 20.16 21.62
CA VAL A 3 -18.13 19.11 20.92
C VAL A 3 -18.14 17.93 21.88
N SER A 4 -19.21 17.83 22.67
CA SER A 4 -19.52 16.66 23.48
C SER A 4 -19.47 15.44 22.56
N SER A 5 -18.44 14.62 22.72
CA SER A 5 -18.39 13.28 22.13
C SER A 5 -19.56 12.51 22.73
N MET A 6 -20.70 12.52 22.04
CA MET A 6 -21.81 11.61 22.34
C MET A 6 -21.20 10.22 22.34
N ARG A 7 -21.20 9.53 23.49
CA ARG A 7 -20.96 8.09 23.55
C ARG A 7 -21.87 7.46 22.51
N LYS A 8 -21.32 7.02 21.38
CA LYS A 8 -22.07 6.24 20.39
C LYS A 8 -22.57 5.02 21.14
N SER A 9 -23.88 4.78 21.11
CA SER A 9 -24.43 3.57 21.70
C SER A 9 -23.78 2.35 21.01
N PHE A 10 -23.76 1.20 21.67
CA PHE A 10 -23.29 -0.04 21.04
C PHE A 10 -23.97 -0.28 19.68
N LYS A 11 -25.27 0.02 19.60
CA LYS A 11 -26.06 -0.07 18.38
C LYS A 11 -25.59 0.89 17.28
N ASP A 12 -25.23 2.12 17.61
CA ASP A 12 -24.79 3.10 16.62
C ASP A 12 -23.37 2.83 16.13
N SER A 13 -22.46 2.43 17.04
CA SER A 13 -21.10 2.03 16.66
C SER A 13 -21.08 0.80 15.74
N LEU A 14 -21.96 -0.16 16.01
CA LEU A 14 -22.14 -1.36 15.19
C LEU A 14 -22.67 -1.02 13.79
N LYS A 15 -23.64 -0.11 13.67
CA LYS A 15 -24.11 0.36 12.35
C LYS A 15 -23.00 1.01 11.53
N VAL A 16 -22.15 1.82 12.17
CA VAL A 16 -20.99 2.43 11.51
C VAL A 16 -20.03 1.35 11.01
N LEU A 17 -19.70 0.38 11.87
CA LEU A 17 -18.85 -0.74 11.49
C LEU A 17 -19.43 -1.54 10.32
N GLU A 18 -20.73 -1.79 10.32
CA GLU A 18 -21.42 -2.50 9.24
C GLU A 18 -21.38 -1.72 7.92
N ALA A 19 -21.59 -0.40 7.96
CA ALA A 19 -21.46 0.47 6.79
C ALA A 19 -20.02 0.49 6.25
N ASP A 20 -19.01 0.53 7.12
CA ASP A 20 -17.61 0.48 6.71
C ASP A 20 -17.24 -0.88 6.09
N ILE A 21 -17.76 -1.98 6.63
CA ILE A 21 -17.59 -3.33 6.04
C ILE A 21 -18.25 -3.41 4.66
N GLN A 22 -19.46 -2.85 4.51
CA GLN A 22 -20.14 -2.79 3.21
C GLN A 22 -19.34 -1.98 2.20
N HIS A 23 -18.82 -0.82 2.61
CA HIS A 23 -17.96 -0.02 1.74
C HIS A 23 -16.69 -0.79 1.37
N ALA A 24 -16.03 -1.46 2.32
CA ALA A 24 -14.86 -2.29 2.05
C ALA A 24 -15.14 -3.40 1.05
N ASN A 25 -16.32 -4.03 1.11
CA ASN A 25 -16.75 -5.04 0.13
C ASN A 25 -16.94 -4.46 -1.27
N THR A 26 -17.53 -3.26 -1.38
CA THR A 26 -17.63 -2.56 -2.66
C THR A 26 -16.25 -2.31 -3.24
N LEU A 27 -15.31 -1.80 -2.44
CA LEU A 27 -13.92 -1.58 -2.88
C LEU A 27 -13.26 -2.89 -3.31
N ALA A 28 -13.41 -3.96 -2.53
CA ALA A 28 -12.82 -5.25 -2.84
C ALA A 28 -13.39 -5.90 -4.12
N SER A 29 -14.63 -5.56 -4.50
CA SER A 29 -15.25 -6.07 -5.73
C SER A 29 -14.65 -5.47 -7.01
N GLU A 30 -14.05 -4.29 -6.92
CA GLU A 30 -13.39 -3.61 -8.05
C GLU A 30 -12.04 -4.25 -8.42
N PHE A 31 -11.48 -5.11 -7.55
CA PHE A 31 -10.18 -5.75 -7.73
C PHE A 31 -10.28 -7.28 -7.68
N PRO A 32 -10.70 -7.95 -8.78
CA PRO A 32 -10.53 -9.39 -8.89
C PRO A 32 -9.04 -9.75 -8.79
N GLY A 33 -8.70 -10.85 -8.12
CA GLY A 33 -7.32 -11.34 -8.08
C GLY A 33 -6.75 -11.47 -9.49
N GLU A 34 -5.44 -11.25 -9.67
CA GLU A 34 -4.75 -11.35 -10.96
C GLU A 34 -5.26 -12.58 -11.74
N TYR A 35 -6.02 -12.35 -12.82
CA TYR A 35 -6.72 -13.34 -13.67
C TYR A 35 -7.92 -14.05 -13.01
N ASP A 36 -9.13 -13.52 -13.23
CA ASP A 36 -10.41 -14.16 -12.89
C ASP A 36 -10.49 -14.68 -11.43
N GLY A 37 -9.70 -14.04 -10.55
CA GLY A 37 -9.48 -14.49 -9.19
C GLY A 37 -10.63 -14.09 -8.28
N PRO A 38 -10.81 -14.80 -7.16
CA PRO A 38 -11.93 -14.56 -6.27
C PRO A 38 -11.84 -13.17 -5.62
N CYS A 39 -12.96 -12.45 -5.57
CA CYS A 39 -13.08 -11.20 -4.84
C CYS A 39 -13.15 -11.47 -3.33
N LEU A 40 -12.68 -10.51 -2.54
CA LEU A 40 -12.77 -10.59 -1.08
C LEU A 40 -14.13 -10.07 -0.63
N GLN A 41 -14.79 -10.84 0.23
CA GLN A 41 -16.00 -10.40 0.90
C GLN A 41 -15.85 -10.56 2.41
N MET A 42 -16.39 -9.59 3.12
CA MET A 42 -16.28 -9.45 4.57
C MET A 42 -17.66 -9.40 5.19
N ARG A 43 -17.81 -10.07 6.34
CA ARG A 43 -19.04 -10.01 7.15
C ARG A 43 -18.71 -9.94 8.62
N MET A 44 -19.55 -9.26 9.37
CA MET A 44 -19.48 -9.27 10.82
C MET A 44 -20.00 -10.61 11.36
N SER A 45 -19.37 -11.13 12.42
CA SER A 45 -19.76 -12.37 13.09
C SER A 45 -19.62 -12.24 14.60
N TYR A 46 -20.61 -12.77 15.32
CA TYR A 46 -20.60 -12.86 16.77
C TYR A 46 -20.04 -14.20 17.21
N SER A 47 -19.23 -14.18 18.27
CA SER A 47 -18.85 -15.43 18.93
C SER A 47 -20.07 -16.08 19.61
N PRO A 48 -20.10 -17.40 19.81
CA PRO A 48 -21.17 -18.06 20.57
C PRO A 48 -21.37 -17.49 21.98
N ALA A 49 -20.28 -17.03 22.60
CA ALA A 49 -20.30 -16.38 23.91
C ALA A 49 -20.94 -14.98 23.90
N ALA A 50 -21.14 -14.36 22.72
CA ALA A 50 -21.71 -13.02 22.62
C ALA A 50 -23.11 -12.96 23.23
N HIS A 51 -23.94 -14.00 23.06
CA HIS A 51 -25.28 -14.05 23.65
C HIS A 51 -25.26 -13.96 25.18
N LEU A 52 -24.17 -14.41 25.83
CA LEU A 52 -24.01 -14.38 27.28
C LEU A 52 -23.42 -13.06 27.79
N PHE A 53 -22.64 -12.34 26.99
CA PHE A 53 -21.86 -11.18 27.47
C PHE A 53 -22.22 -9.84 26.82
N LEU A 54 -23.02 -9.83 25.74
CA LEU A 54 -23.39 -8.60 25.04
C LEU A 54 -24.16 -7.61 25.93
N PHE A 55 -24.90 -8.09 26.93
CA PHE A 55 -25.62 -7.23 27.88
C PHE A 55 -24.67 -6.32 28.69
N LEU A 56 -23.43 -6.77 28.93
CA LEU A 56 -22.42 -6.01 29.69
C LEU A 56 -21.84 -4.84 28.89
N VAL A 57 -21.93 -4.88 27.56
CA VAL A 57 -21.29 -3.91 26.65
C VAL A 57 -22.28 -2.99 25.94
N GLN A 58 -23.58 -3.07 26.25
CA GLN A 58 -24.64 -2.25 25.62
C GLN A 58 -24.40 -0.74 25.72
N TRP A 59 -23.71 -0.30 26.79
CA TRP A 59 -23.40 1.11 27.06
C TRP A 59 -22.05 1.56 26.51
N THR A 60 -21.36 0.71 25.75
CA THR A 60 -20.01 0.93 25.24
C THR A 60 -19.95 0.81 23.71
N ASP A 61 -18.83 1.22 23.11
CA ASP A 61 -18.57 1.04 21.69
C ASP A 61 -18.32 -0.44 21.34
N CYS A 62 -18.71 -0.86 20.13
CA CYS A 62 -18.42 -2.16 19.55
C CYS A 62 -16.91 -2.55 19.57
N HIS A 63 -16.00 -1.57 19.64
CA HIS A 63 -14.57 -1.82 19.85
C HIS A 63 -14.27 -2.65 21.10
N LEU A 64 -15.01 -2.45 22.20
CA LEU A 64 -14.82 -3.24 23.42
C LEU A 64 -15.27 -4.70 23.20
N ALA A 65 -16.43 -4.91 22.56
CA ALA A 65 -16.89 -6.24 22.18
C ALA A 65 -15.90 -6.94 21.23
N GLY A 66 -15.26 -6.18 20.34
CA GLY A 66 -14.14 -6.63 19.51
C GLY A 66 -12.92 -7.03 20.36
N ALA A 67 -12.49 -6.20 21.30
CA ALA A 67 -11.35 -6.51 22.17
C ALA A 67 -11.58 -7.78 23.00
N LEU A 68 -12.81 -7.97 23.50
CA LEU A 68 -13.23 -9.14 24.29
C LEU A 68 -13.44 -10.43 23.47
N GLY A 69 -13.34 -10.37 22.14
CA GLY A 69 -13.58 -11.54 21.31
C GLY A 69 -15.04 -11.85 20.98
N LEU A 70 -15.97 -11.00 21.42
CA LEU A 70 -17.39 -11.20 21.18
C LEU A 70 -17.78 -10.87 19.73
N LEU A 71 -17.02 -9.98 19.08
CA LEU A 71 -17.23 -9.54 17.70
C LEU A 71 -15.96 -9.76 16.86
N ARG A 72 -16.13 -10.35 15.67
CA ARG A 72 -15.07 -10.59 14.68
C ARG A 72 -15.57 -10.25 13.28
N ILE A 73 -14.65 -10.00 12.37
CA ILE A 73 -14.91 -9.80 10.95
C ILE A 73 -14.40 -11.05 10.23
N LEU A 74 -15.28 -11.73 9.51
CA LEU A 74 -14.94 -12.89 8.69
C LEU A 74 -14.66 -12.43 7.28
N ILE A 75 -13.58 -12.93 6.69
CA ILE A 75 -13.16 -12.64 5.33
C ILE A 75 -13.14 -13.95 4.56
N TYR A 76 -13.80 -13.95 3.41
CA TYR A 76 -13.90 -15.09 2.52
C TYR A 76 -13.66 -14.66 1.07
N LYS A 77 -13.22 -15.62 0.25
CA LYS A 77 -12.95 -15.44 -1.18
C LYS A 77 -14.16 -15.94 -1.97
N VAL A 78 -14.73 -15.12 -2.85
CA VAL A 78 -15.94 -15.38 -3.66
C VAL A 78 -15.59 -15.33 -5.14
N TYR A 79 -16.02 -16.33 -5.92
CA TYR A 79 -15.80 -16.39 -7.37
C TYR A 79 -16.98 -15.78 -8.15
N VAL A 80 -16.71 -15.23 -9.34
CA VAL A 80 -17.66 -14.48 -10.18
C VAL A 80 -18.83 -15.35 -10.67
N ASP A 81 -18.65 -16.67 -10.75
CA ASP A 81 -19.64 -17.64 -11.26
C ASP A 81 -20.89 -17.82 -10.37
N GLY A 82 -21.04 -17.03 -9.29
CA GLY A 82 -22.18 -17.12 -8.38
C GLY A 82 -22.26 -18.43 -7.59
N THR A 83 -21.45 -19.43 -7.94
CA THR A 83 -21.13 -20.54 -7.07
C THR A 83 -20.25 -19.99 -5.96
N THR A 84 -20.92 -19.64 -4.86
CA THR A 84 -20.29 -19.51 -3.55
C THR A 84 -19.73 -20.87 -3.17
N THR A 85 -18.68 -21.32 -3.86
CA THR A 85 -17.76 -22.28 -3.28
C THR A 85 -17.21 -21.53 -2.08
N MET A 86 -17.79 -21.82 -0.92
CA MET A 86 -17.26 -21.41 0.37
C MET A 86 -15.83 -21.94 0.38
N SER A 87 -14.89 -21.11 -0.08
CA SER A 87 -13.50 -21.47 -0.12
C SER A 87 -13.16 -21.87 1.30
N THR A 88 -12.60 -23.05 1.44
CA THR A 88 -12.50 -23.88 2.64
C THR A 88 -11.72 -23.26 3.82
N HIS A 89 -11.43 -21.96 3.75
CA HIS A 89 -10.55 -21.22 4.65
C HIS A 89 -11.11 -19.82 4.91
N GLU A 90 -12.22 -19.70 5.64
CA GLU A 90 -12.66 -18.40 6.17
C GLU A 90 -11.58 -17.84 7.11
N ARG A 91 -11.26 -16.54 7.00
CA ARG A 91 -10.27 -15.86 7.83
C ARG A 91 -10.95 -14.97 8.86
N LYS A 92 -10.49 -15.02 10.11
CA LYS A 92 -10.98 -14.16 11.21
C LYS A 92 -10.07 -12.96 11.38
N ALA A 93 -10.61 -11.76 11.23
CA ALA A 93 -9.99 -10.51 11.61
C ALA A 93 -10.69 -9.90 12.83
N SER A 94 -9.92 -9.22 13.67
CA SER A 94 -10.43 -8.31 14.68
C SER A 94 -10.81 -6.96 14.06
N ILE A 95 -11.65 -6.19 14.77
CA ILE A 95 -11.99 -4.80 14.40
C ILE A 95 -10.73 -3.94 14.28
N ARG A 96 -9.73 -4.20 15.13
CA ARG A 96 -8.44 -3.49 15.09
C ARG A 96 -7.68 -3.78 13.81
N GLU A 97 -7.58 -5.05 13.40
CA GLU A 97 -6.90 -5.42 12.15
C GLU A 97 -7.63 -4.87 10.92
N PHE A 98 -8.95 -4.83 10.96
CA PHE A 98 -9.76 -4.23 9.91
C PHE A 98 -9.45 -2.74 9.73
N TYR A 99 -9.55 -1.94 10.79
CA TYR A 99 -9.29 -0.49 10.68
C TYR A 99 -7.81 -0.13 10.56
N ALA A 100 -6.89 -0.96 11.05
CA ALA A 100 -5.46 -0.66 11.00
C ALA A 100 -4.79 -1.08 9.70
N VAL A 101 -5.28 -2.13 9.03
CA VAL A 101 -4.62 -2.73 7.87
C VAL A 101 -5.58 -2.86 6.70
N ILE A 102 -6.66 -3.64 6.85
CA ILE A 102 -7.48 -4.09 5.73
C ILE A 102 -8.20 -2.92 5.04
N TYR A 103 -8.94 -2.12 5.82
CA TYR A 103 -9.73 -1.01 5.28
C TYR A 103 -8.84 0.11 4.70
N PRO A 104 -7.74 0.54 5.35
CA PRO A 104 -6.78 1.44 4.74
C PRO A 104 -6.15 0.90 3.45
N SER A 105 -5.80 -0.39 3.39
CA SER A 105 -5.25 -1.00 2.18
C SER A 105 -6.22 -0.97 1.00
N LEU A 106 -7.51 -1.23 1.25
CA LEU A 106 -8.54 -1.13 0.21
C LEU A 106 -8.75 0.32 -0.25
N LEU A 107 -8.77 1.27 0.69
CA LEU A 107 -8.85 2.70 0.35
C LEU A 107 -7.64 3.15 -0.47
N GLN A 108 -6.44 2.63 -0.20
CA GLN A 108 -5.24 2.95 -0.99
C GLN A 108 -5.32 2.40 -2.42
N LEU A 109 -5.93 1.23 -2.60
CA LEU A 109 -6.15 0.66 -3.94
C LEU A 109 -7.13 1.50 -4.76
N GLN A 110 -8.19 2.04 -4.14
CA GLN A 110 -9.11 2.98 -4.78
C GLN A 110 -8.47 4.36 -5.03
N ARG A 111 -7.65 4.83 -4.08
CA ARG A 111 -6.99 6.15 -4.11
C ARG A 111 -5.64 6.15 -4.83
N GLY A 112 -5.25 5.05 -5.48
CA GLY A 112 -4.23 5.08 -6.53
C GLY A 112 -4.77 5.94 -7.66
N VAL A 113 -4.69 7.26 -7.47
CA VAL A 113 -5.16 8.40 -8.26
C VAL A 113 -6.19 8.02 -9.32
N THR A 114 -7.45 8.44 -9.16
CA THR A 114 -8.47 8.30 -10.22
C THR A 114 -7.81 8.59 -11.57
N ASP A 115 -7.90 7.67 -12.52
CA ASP A 115 -7.22 7.72 -13.82
C ASP A 115 -7.26 9.12 -14.46
N THR A 116 -8.34 9.87 -14.23
CA THR A 116 -8.53 11.26 -14.61
C THR A 116 -7.59 12.28 -13.97
N GLU A 117 -7.30 12.19 -12.68
CA GLU A 117 -6.46 13.12 -11.94
C GLU A 117 -4.96 12.80 -12.15
N ASP A 118 -4.62 11.52 -12.33
CA ASP A 118 -3.27 11.08 -12.74
C ASP A 118 -3.00 11.54 -14.16
N LYS A 119 -3.94 11.31 -15.08
CA LYS A 119 -3.85 11.83 -16.46
C LYS A 119 -3.73 13.34 -16.49
N LYS A 120 -4.44 14.09 -15.63
CA LYS A 120 -4.29 15.54 -15.54
C LYS A 120 -2.95 15.96 -14.96
N GLN A 121 -2.49 15.35 -13.88
CA GLN A 121 -1.19 15.67 -13.26
C GLN A 121 -0.04 15.28 -14.19
N LYS A 122 -0.14 14.12 -14.84
CA LYS A 122 0.78 13.65 -15.88
C LYS A 122 0.73 14.55 -17.10
N ALA A 123 -0.45 15.00 -17.56
CA ALA A 123 -0.55 15.96 -18.66
C ALA A 123 0.02 17.33 -18.29
N VAL A 124 -0.22 17.83 -17.08
CA VAL A 124 0.34 19.11 -16.60
C VAL A 124 1.86 19.00 -16.42
N CYS A 125 2.35 17.86 -15.92
CA CYS A 125 3.78 17.58 -15.82
C CYS A 125 4.40 17.50 -17.22
N MET A 126 3.86 16.65 -18.10
CA MET A 126 4.31 16.52 -19.48
C MET A 126 4.25 17.85 -20.23
N GLU A 127 3.21 18.68 -20.08
CA GLU A 127 3.13 19.99 -20.74
C GLU A 127 4.20 20.97 -20.21
N ARG A 128 4.48 20.95 -18.90
CA ARG A 128 5.52 21.81 -18.29
C ARG A 128 6.94 21.36 -18.66
N TYR A 129 7.18 20.06 -18.82
CA TYR A 129 8.50 19.51 -19.13
C TYR A 129 8.75 19.32 -20.64
N ARG A 130 7.75 18.96 -21.47
CA ARG A 130 7.86 18.94 -22.96
C ARG A 130 8.20 20.29 -23.54
N ARG A 131 7.67 21.39 -22.97
CA ARG A 131 8.03 22.74 -23.42
C ARG A 131 9.53 23.06 -23.28
N ARG A 132 10.28 22.26 -22.53
CA ARG A 132 11.74 22.36 -22.41
C ARG A 132 12.45 21.27 -23.22
N ASP A 133 11.91 20.05 -23.29
CA ASP A 133 12.54 18.91 -23.98
C ASP A 133 12.32 18.88 -25.51
N ASP A 134 11.19 19.32 -26.07
CA ASP A 134 10.93 19.18 -27.51
C ASP A 134 11.83 20.08 -28.38
N GLU A 135 12.31 21.21 -27.85
CA GLU A 135 13.25 22.09 -28.57
C GLU A 135 14.70 21.56 -28.49
N GLU A 136 15.05 20.72 -27.51
CA GLU A 136 16.40 20.15 -27.32
C GLU A 136 16.52 18.67 -27.79
N CYS A 137 15.44 17.89 -27.83
CA CYS A 137 15.45 16.44 -28.05
C CYS A 137 15.47 16.02 -29.54
N ILE A 138 15.06 16.88 -30.47
CA ILE A 138 15.01 16.56 -31.91
C ILE A 138 16.42 16.25 -32.50
N GLN A 139 17.49 16.47 -31.73
CA GLN A 139 18.88 16.38 -32.21
C GLN A 139 19.85 15.57 -31.34
N ARG A 140 19.37 14.73 -30.42
CA ARG A 140 20.24 13.92 -29.56
C ARG A 140 20.33 12.48 -30.04
N SER A 141 21.55 11.98 -30.24
CA SER A 141 21.79 10.58 -30.59
C SER A 141 21.67 9.69 -29.35
N ASP A 142 21.38 8.39 -29.55
CA ASP A 142 21.31 7.39 -28.46
C ASP A 142 22.59 7.42 -27.59
N ALA A 143 23.75 7.64 -28.21
CA ALA A 143 25.04 7.78 -27.54
C ALA A 143 25.18 9.05 -26.67
N ASP A 144 24.45 10.13 -26.99
CA ASP A 144 24.42 11.35 -26.17
C ASP A 144 23.48 11.20 -24.97
N ILE A 145 22.54 10.27 -25.02
CA ILE A 145 21.65 9.93 -23.90
C ILE A 145 22.42 9.07 -22.88
N GLU A 146 23.11 8.02 -23.34
CA GLU A 146 23.93 7.16 -22.46
C GLU A 146 25.02 7.96 -21.73
N ARG A 147 25.71 8.87 -22.43
CA ARG A 147 26.75 9.71 -21.83
C ARG A 147 26.19 10.65 -20.75
N GLU A 148 24.94 11.07 -20.86
CA GLU A 148 24.28 11.88 -19.83
C GLU A 148 23.73 11.05 -18.66
N GLU A 149 23.54 9.74 -18.81
CA GLU A 149 23.17 8.81 -17.73
C GLU A 149 24.40 8.31 -16.94
N GLU A 150 25.59 8.36 -17.53
CA GLU A 150 26.82 7.90 -16.90
C GLU A 150 27.42 8.92 -15.92
N CYS A 151 28.04 8.43 -14.85
CA CYS A 151 28.81 9.31 -13.97
C CYS A 151 30.03 9.88 -14.73
N GLY A 152 30.16 11.22 -14.80
CA GLY A 152 31.28 11.89 -15.47
C GLY A 152 32.67 11.70 -14.83
N ILE A 153 32.82 10.77 -13.88
CA ILE A 153 34.10 10.40 -13.24
C ILE A 153 34.44 8.93 -13.54
N CYS A 154 33.54 7.99 -13.25
CA CYS A 154 33.78 6.55 -13.46
C CYS A 154 33.18 5.99 -14.75
N MET A 155 32.36 6.77 -15.47
CA MET A 155 31.64 6.35 -16.68
C MET A 155 30.69 5.14 -16.46
N GLU A 156 30.30 4.87 -15.22
CA GLU A 156 29.31 3.83 -14.91
C GLU A 156 27.89 4.41 -14.91
N THR A 157 26.93 3.68 -15.50
CA THR A 157 25.49 3.94 -15.43
C THR A 157 24.96 3.58 -14.04
N THR A 158 25.04 4.54 -13.12
CA THR A 158 24.60 4.39 -11.72
C THR A 158 23.80 5.60 -11.28
N SER A 159 22.92 5.42 -10.29
CA SER A 159 22.15 6.54 -9.73
C SER A 159 23.08 7.66 -9.26
N LYS A 160 22.80 8.87 -9.73
CA LYS A 160 23.61 10.05 -9.43
C LYS A 160 23.11 10.77 -8.20
N VAL A 161 24.01 11.50 -7.58
CA VAL A 161 23.71 12.48 -6.55
C VAL A 161 24.14 13.86 -7.03
N VAL A 162 23.33 14.86 -6.70
CA VAL A 162 23.53 16.26 -7.08
C VAL A 162 24.09 17.03 -5.89
N LEU A 163 25.15 17.80 -6.15
CA LEU A 163 25.77 18.68 -5.17
C LEU A 163 24.95 19.97 -4.99
N PRO A 164 24.50 20.32 -3.77
CA PRO A 164 23.55 21.42 -3.57
C PRO A 164 24.12 22.81 -3.88
N ASN A 165 25.45 22.98 -3.81
CA ASN A 165 26.07 24.28 -4.00
C ASN A 165 26.29 24.63 -5.48
N CYS A 166 26.35 23.63 -6.36
CA CYS A 166 26.80 23.82 -7.75
C CYS A 166 26.02 22.97 -8.78
N ASN A 167 25.02 22.20 -8.35
CA ASN A 167 24.15 21.34 -9.17
C ASN A 167 24.86 20.29 -10.06
N HIS A 168 26.17 20.09 -9.89
CA HIS A 168 26.88 19.01 -10.56
C HIS A 168 26.49 17.64 -10.02
N ALA A 169 26.36 16.67 -10.91
CA ALA A 169 25.93 15.32 -10.62
C ALA A 169 27.07 14.30 -10.78
N LEU A 170 27.18 13.36 -9.85
CA LEU A 170 28.13 12.25 -9.86
C LEU A 170 27.57 11.07 -9.08
N CYS A 171 28.08 9.85 -9.25
CA CYS A 171 27.62 8.73 -8.43
C CYS A 171 28.10 8.89 -6.97
N LEU A 172 27.35 8.29 -6.03
CA LEU A 172 27.65 8.41 -4.61
C LEU A 172 29.04 7.83 -4.23
N LYS A 173 29.49 6.81 -4.96
CA LYS A 173 30.82 6.21 -4.79
C LYS A 173 31.92 7.23 -5.11
N CYS A 174 31.86 7.84 -6.29
CA CYS A 174 32.81 8.86 -6.71
C CYS A 174 32.79 10.09 -5.78
N TYR A 175 31.62 10.52 -5.29
CA TYR A 175 31.54 11.58 -4.30
C TYR A 175 32.29 11.23 -3.01
N ARG A 176 32.06 10.03 -2.46
CA ARG A 176 32.68 9.60 -1.20
C ARG A 176 34.20 9.52 -1.35
N GLU A 177 34.69 8.89 -2.42
CA GLU A 177 36.12 8.78 -2.70
C GLU A 177 36.76 10.16 -2.89
N TRP A 178 36.14 11.04 -3.69
CA TRP A 178 36.65 12.38 -3.92
C TRP A 178 36.71 13.21 -2.64
N ARG A 179 35.66 13.14 -1.80
CA ARG A 179 35.58 13.89 -0.53
C ARG A 179 36.68 13.52 0.46
N THR A 180 37.25 12.31 0.37
CA THR A 180 38.42 11.92 1.18
C THR A 180 39.71 12.66 0.78
N ARG A 181 39.79 13.11 -0.48
CA ARG A 181 40.97 13.77 -1.07
C ARG A 181 40.83 15.28 -1.14
N SER A 182 39.62 15.77 -1.44
CA SER A 182 39.33 17.20 -1.57
C SER A 182 37.91 17.52 -1.11
N GLN A 183 37.76 18.66 -0.42
CA GLN A 183 36.46 19.21 -0.05
C GLN A 183 35.98 20.27 -1.06
N SER A 184 36.17 19.98 -2.34
CA SER A 184 35.73 20.80 -3.46
C SER A 184 34.95 19.97 -4.47
N CYS A 185 34.10 20.59 -5.28
CA CYS A 185 33.45 19.91 -6.40
C CYS A 185 34.51 19.43 -7.41
N PRO A 186 34.49 18.17 -7.88
CA PRO A 186 35.45 17.68 -8.86
C PRO A 186 35.33 18.36 -10.23
N PHE A 187 34.18 18.99 -10.52
CA PHE A 187 33.89 19.63 -11.81
C PHE A 187 34.20 21.12 -11.81
N CYS A 188 33.68 21.88 -10.83
CA CYS A 188 33.82 23.35 -10.78
C CYS A 188 34.70 23.85 -9.63
N ARG A 189 35.18 22.97 -8.74
CA ARG A 189 35.98 23.31 -7.54
C ARG A 189 35.28 24.16 -6.47
N ASP A 190 33.96 24.35 -6.57
CA ASP A 190 33.18 24.98 -5.49
C ASP A 190 33.33 24.24 -4.15
N SER A 191 33.30 24.99 -3.05
CA SER A 191 33.53 24.46 -1.72
C SER A 191 32.43 23.49 -1.28
N LEU A 192 32.83 22.31 -0.79
CA LEU A 192 31.97 21.29 -0.19
C LEU A 192 32.17 21.15 1.33
N LYS A 193 32.88 22.10 1.97
CA LYS A 193 33.24 22.04 3.40
C LYS A 193 32.04 21.90 4.36
N ARG A 194 30.85 22.31 3.93
CA ARG A 194 29.59 22.23 4.70
C ARG A 194 28.59 21.22 4.16
N VAL A 195 28.95 20.44 3.14
CA VAL A 195 28.06 19.48 2.49
C VAL A 195 28.39 18.09 2.99
N ASN A 196 27.46 17.46 3.69
CA ASN A 196 27.51 16.05 4.12
C ASN A 196 26.70 15.16 3.17
N SER A 197 26.81 13.85 3.34
CA SER A 197 26.05 12.89 2.52
C SER A 197 24.54 13.02 2.65
N GLY A 198 24.03 13.56 3.76
CA GLY A 198 22.60 13.84 3.95
C GLY A 198 22.10 15.09 3.23
N ASP A 199 23.02 15.97 2.79
CA ASP A 199 22.69 17.20 2.06
C ASP A 199 22.70 16.99 0.54
N LEU A 200 23.03 15.76 0.10
CA LEU A 200 23.05 15.38 -1.30
C LEU A 200 21.65 15.05 -1.80
N TRP A 201 21.35 15.49 -3.01
CA TRP A 201 20.05 15.27 -3.62
C TRP A 201 20.17 14.04 -4.53
N VAL A 202 19.26 13.09 -4.42
CA VAL A 202 19.21 11.94 -5.33
C VAL A 202 18.69 12.44 -6.67
N PHE A 203 19.45 12.19 -7.75
CA PHE A 203 18.98 12.45 -9.09
C PHE A 203 18.02 11.32 -9.49
N THR A 204 16.73 11.65 -9.62
CA THR A 204 15.70 10.71 -10.06
C THR A 204 15.57 10.77 -11.57
N ASP A 205 15.74 9.63 -12.23
CA ASP A 205 15.52 9.48 -13.66
C ASP A 205 14.12 8.87 -13.94
N ASN A 206 13.68 8.92 -15.20
CA ASN A 206 12.47 8.26 -15.69
C ASN A 206 12.43 6.76 -15.35
N ARG A 207 13.59 6.10 -15.21
CA ARG A 207 13.70 4.70 -14.78
C ARG A 207 13.33 4.47 -13.31
N ASP A 208 13.45 5.50 -12.45
CA ASP A 208 13.10 5.44 -11.03
C ASP A 208 11.59 5.66 -10.79
N ILE A 209 10.84 6.08 -11.83
CA ILE A 209 9.41 6.29 -11.75
C ILE A 209 8.70 4.94 -11.86
N VAL A 210 8.28 4.39 -10.72
CA VAL A 210 7.44 3.19 -10.69
C VAL A 210 6.04 3.54 -11.21
N ASP A 211 5.58 2.82 -12.23
CA ASP A 211 4.24 3.03 -12.76
C ASP A 211 3.14 2.69 -11.73
N MET A 212 2.02 3.41 -11.78
CA MET A 212 0.92 3.24 -10.83
C MET A 212 0.28 1.85 -10.89
N ALA A 213 0.32 1.17 -12.04
CA ALA A 213 -0.20 -0.19 -12.17
C ALA A 213 0.64 -1.20 -11.38
N THR A 214 1.96 -1.04 -11.39
CA THR A 214 2.92 -1.83 -10.64
C THR A 214 2.75 -1.58 -9.14
N VAL A 215 2.59 -0.32 -8.71
CA VAL A 215 2.28 0.02 -7.31
C VAL A 215 0.98 -0.64 -6.84
N THR A 216 -0.10 -0.50 -7.61
CA THR A 216 -1.40 -1.11 -7.29
C THR A 216 -1.30 -2.63 -7.20
N ARG A 217 -0.62 -3.27 -8.15
CA ARG A 217 -0.38 -4.72 -8.16
C ARG A 217 0.38 -5.19 -6.92
N GLU A 218 1.44 -4.48 -6.52
CA GLU A 218 2.18 -4.81 -5.31
C GLU A 218 1.36 -4.63 -4.03
N ASN A 219 0.58 -3.54 -3.96
CA ASN A 219 -0.31 -3.29 -2.82
C ASN A 219 -1.38 -4.36 -2.69
N LEU A 220 -1.95 -4.82 -3.82
CA LEU A 220 -2.89 -5.94 -3.86
C LEU A 220 -2.23 -7.22 -3.32
N LYS A 221 -1.02 -7.56 -3.79
CA LYS A 221 -0.25 -8.71 -3.30
C LYS A 221 0.03 -8.65 -1.80
N ARG A 222 0.37 -7.46 -1.27
CA ARG A 222 0.58 -7.26 0.17
C ARG A 222 -0.70 -7.50 0.97
N LEU A 223 -1.85 -7.02 0.49
CA LEU A 223 -3.15 -7.21 1.12
C LEU A 223 -3.53 -8.69 1.19
N PHE A 224 -3.47 -9.41 0.06
CA PHE A 224 -3.80 -10.85 0.04
C PHE A 224 -2.85 -11.65 0.94
N LYS A 225 -1.55 -11.36 0.91
CA LYS A 225 -0.57 -11.99 1.80
C LYS A 225 -0.85 -11.74 3.28
N TYR A 226 -1.36 -10.56 3.64
CA TYR A 226 -1.79 -10.27 5.01
C TYR A 226 -3.01 -11.11 5.39
N ILE A 227 -4.02 -11.17 4.52
CA ILE A 227 -5.26 -11.92 4.75
C ILE A 227 -4.99 -13.41 4.91
N ASP A 228 -4.09 -13.99 4.09
CA ASP A 228 -3.74 -15.40 4.17
C ASP A 228 -3.04 -15.77 5.50
N LYS A 229 -2.44 -14.80 6.20
CA LYS A 229 -1.84 -15.00 7.54
C LYS A 229 -2.84 -14.90 8.69
N LEU A 230 -4.07 -14.44 8.45
CA LEU A 230 -5.08 -14.34 9.50
C LEU A 230 -5.54 -15.74 9.97
N PRO A 231 -5.99 -15.88 11.23
CA PRO A 231 -6.48 -17.13 11.77
C PRO A 231 -7.59 -17.75 10.89
N THR A 232 -7.43 -19.02 10.53
CA THR A 232 -8.44 -19.77 9.78
C THR A 232 -9.56 -20.24 10.70
N ILE A 233 -10.79 -20.25 10.19
CA ILE A 233 -11.87 -21.04 10.77
C ILE A 233 -11.70 -22.46 10.22
N VAL A 234 -11.31 -23.40 11.09
CA VAL A 234 -11.37 -24.82 10.76
C VAL A 234 -12.84 -25.23 10.82
N PRO A 235 -13.43 -25.78 9.74
CA PRO A 235 -14.77 -26.36 9.83
C PRO A 235 -14.75 -27.52 10.82
N ASP A 236 -15.69 -27.57 11.76
CA ASP A 236 -15.83 -28.65 12.76
C ASP A 236 -16.09 -30.03 12.12
N SER A 237 -16.33 -30.10 10.80
CA SER A 237 -16.63 -31.33 10.06
C SER A 237 -15.47 -32.32 9.90
N LEU A 238 -14.27 -32.03 10.42
CA LEU A 238 -13.16 -33.00 10.43
C LEU A 238 -13.14 -33.90 11.67
N PHE A 239 -14.00 -33.67 12.67
CA PHE A 239 -14.04 -34.51 13.88
C PHE A 239 -15.13 -35.60 13.89
N ASP A 240 -16.10 -35.57 12.98
CA ASP A 240 -17.23 -36.52 12.99
C ASP A 240 -17.04 -37.79 12.11
N ALA A 241 -15.93 -37.91 11.38
CA ALA A 241 -15.71 -39.05 10.48
C ALA A 241 -15.00 -40.27 11.13
N TYR A 242 -14.62 -40.21 12.41
CA TYR A 242 -13.86 -41.29 13.07
C TYR A 242 -14.59 -42.05 14.17
N ASP A 243 -15.85 -41.70 14.50
CA ASP A 243 -16.58 -42.29 15.64
C ASP A 243 -17.80 -43.14 15.24
N THR A 244 -17.70 -43.90 14.13
CA THR A 244 -18.75 -44.86 13.71
C THR A 244 -18.28 -46.31 13.53
N HIS A 245 -17.09 -46.69 14.04
CA HIS A 245 -16.61 -48.09 13.96
C HIS A 245 -16.17 -48.74 15.28
N LEU A 246 -16.66 -48.27 16.44
CA LEU A 246 -16.54 -49.02 17.70
C LEU A 246 -17.86 -49.04 18.47
N ARG A 247 -18.78 -49.89 18.01
CA ARG A 247 -19.68 -50.65 18.91
C ARG A 247 -20.31 -51.84 18.20
#